data_AF-A0A949GTJ6-F1
#
_entry.id   AF-A0A949GTJ6-F1
#
_cell.length_a   1.000
_cell.length_b   1.000
_cell.length_c   1.000
_cell.angle_alpha   90.00
_cell.angle_beta   90.00
_cell.angle_gamma   90.00
#
_symmetry.space_group_name_H-M   'P 1'
#
loop_
_entity.id
_entity.type
_entity.pdbx_description
1 polymer ?
#
loop_
_entity_poly.entity_id
_entity_poly.type
_entity_poly.pdbx_seq_one_letter_code
_entity_poly.pdbx_strand_id
1 'polypeptide(L)'
;MISAAQLRAARALLGIDQRQLAEIAGLSVPTIQRMEASEDVIRGNVDSLMKLIAALNTAGIELIGEGVASSEGGRGVRLKK
;
A
#
# COMPACT_ATOMS: atom_id res chain seq x y z
N MET A 1 -8.47 -6.28 -2.67
CA MET A 1 -7.09 -6.78 -2.88
C MET A 1 -6.20 -5.59 -3.25
N ILE A 2 -4.94 -5.58 -2.83
CA ILE A 2 -4.01 -4.46 -3.04
C ILE A 2 -2.97 -4.87 -4.06
N SER A 3 -2.75 -4.04 -5.07
CA SER A 3 -1.69 -4.26 -6.06
C SER A 3 -0.34 -3.73 -5.57
N ALA A 4 0.76 -4.30 -6.09
CA ALA A 4 2.10 -3.79 -5.85
C ALA A 4 2.29 -2.35 -6.36
N ALA A 5 1.57 -1.99 -7.44
CA ALA A 5 1.55 -0.63 -7.95
C ALA A 5 0.90 0.35 -6.96
N GLN A 6 -0.22 -0.02 -6.34
CA GLN A 6 -0.85 0.79 -5.30
C GLN A 6 0.06 0.96 -4.08
N LEU A 7 0.77 -0.09 -3.66
CA LEU A 7 1.72 0.01 -2.55
C LEU A 7 2.87 0.99 -2.85
N ARG A 8 3.48 0.87 -4.03
CA ARG A 8 4.54 1.80 -4.47
C ARG A 8 4.04 3.24 -4.58
N ALA A 9 2.82 3.44 -5.08
CA ALA A 9 2.20 4.75 -5.17
C ALA A 9 1.92 5.35 -3.78
N ALA A 10 1.37 4.56 -2.86
CA ALA A 10 1.16 4.96 -1.48
C ALA A 10 2.46 5.40 -0.81
N ARG A 11 3.52 4.61 -0.98
CA ARG A 11 4.85 4.95 -0.46
C ARG A 11 5.40 6.24 -1.06
N ALA A 12 5.24 6.44 -2.37
CA ALA A 12 5.67 7.66 -3.04
C ALA A 12 4.90 8.89 -2.56
N LEU A 13 3.59 8.77 -2.32
CA LEU A 13 2.76 9.85 -1.76
C LEU A 13 3.20 10.25 -0.34
N LEU A 14 3.60 9.26 0.46
CA LEU A 14 4.15 9.50 1.81
C LEU A 14 5.58 10.05 1.80
N GLY A 15 6.30 9.99 0.67
CA GLY A 15 7.69 10.42 0.59
C GLY A 15 8.66 9.55 1.40
N ILE A 16 8.33 8.28 1.65
CA ILE A 16 9.13 7.37 2.47
C ILE A 16 9.80 6.27 1.65
N ASP A 17 10.86 5.67 2.19
CA ASP A 17 11.52 4.49 1.61
C ASP A 17 10.92 3.17 2.12
N GLN A 18 11.43 2.04 1.61
CA GLN A 18 10.96 0.70 2.00
C GLN A 18 11.27 0.36 3.47
N ARG A 19 12.34 0.92 4.04
CA ARG A 19 12.74 0.68 5.43
C ARG A 19 11.79 1.38 6.38
N GLN A 20 11.47 2.64 6.10
CA GLN A 20 10.49 3.42 6.85
C GLN A 20 9.11 2.78 6.77
N LEU A 21 8.68 2.33 5.58
CA LEU A 21 7.42 1.60 5.43
C LEU A 21 7.40 0.30 6.26
N ALA A 22 8.50 -0.46 6.25
CA ALA A 22 8.62 -1.68 7.03
C ALA A 22 8.52 -1.40 8.54
N GLU A 23 9.16 -0.33 9.01
CA GLU A 23 9.13 0.12 10.41
C GLU A 23 7.70 0.47 10.86
N ILE A 24 7.01 1.35 10.13
CA ILE A 24 5.63 1.76 10.51
C ILE A 24 4.63 0.60 10.39
N ALA A 25 4.89 -0.37 9.51
CA ALA A 25 4.06 -1.56 9.36
C ALA A 25 4.39 -2.67 10.36
N GLY A 26 5.48 -2.57 11.13
CA GLY A 26 5.95 -3.67 11.97
C GLY A 26 6.28 -4.94 11.17
N LEU A 27 6.80 -4.77 9.95
CA LEU A 27 7.19 -5.83 9.02
C LEU A 27 8.70 -5.78 8.75
N SER A 28 9.25 -6.86 8.21
CA SER A 28 10.64 -6.87 7.77
C SER A 28 10.79 -6.20 6.39
N VAL A 29 11.92 -5.52 6.15
CA VAL A 29 12.23 -4.92 4.83
C VAL A 29 12.12 -5.93 3.69
N PRO A 30 12.62 -7.19 3.79
CA PRO A 30 12.43 -8.20 2.75
C PRO A 30 10.96 -8.55 2.48
N THR A 31 10.08 -8.39 3.48
CA THR A 31 8.63 -8.60 3.26
C THR A 31 8.06 -7.48 2.41
N ILE A 32 8.36 -6.22 2.71
CA ILE A 32 7.96 -5.07 1.88
C ILE A 32 8.52 -5.19 0.47
N GLN A 33 9.80 -5.56 0.32
CA GLN A 33 10.41 -5.77 -1.00
C GLN A 33 9.69 -6.82 -1.83
N ARG A 34 9.35 -7.99 -1.25
CA ARG A 34 8.58 -9.03 -1.94
C ARG A 34 7.17 -8.56 -2.32
N MET A 35 6.53 -7.78 -1.46
CA MET A 35 5.21 -7.21 -1.75
C MET A 35 5.28 -6.23 -2.92
N GLU A 36 6.23 -5.30 -2.92
CA GLU A 36 6.42 -4.33 -4.02
C GLU A 36 6.90 -4.97 -5.33
N ALA A 37 7.56 -6.13 -5.27
CA ALA A 37 8.01 -6.88 -6.45
C ALA A 37 6.93 -7.79 -7.06
N SER A 38 5.74 -7.89 -6.46
CA SER A 38 4.64 -8.68 -7.03
C SER A 38 4.17 -8.05 -8.36
N GLU A 39 3.86 -8.87 -9.37
CA GLU A 39 3.44 -8.37 -10.69
C GLU A 39 2.08 -7.69 -10.67
N ASP A 40 1.17 -8.18 -9.82
CA ASP A 40 -0.20 -7.67 -9.73
C ASP A 40 -0.62 -7.54 -8.27
N VAL A 41 -1.46 -8.45 -7.77
CA VAL A 41 -1.87 -8.48 -6.37
C VAL A 41 -0.73 -8.95 -5.47
N ILE A 42 -0.52 -8.21 -4.38
CA ILE A 42 0.42 -8.57 -3.33
C ILE A 42 0.04 -9.91 -2.72
N ARG A 43 0.98 -10.85 -2.70
CA ARG A 43 0.83 -12.14 -2.01
C ARG A 43 1.50 -12.09 -0.64
N GLY A 44 0.77 -12.51 0.40
CA GLY A 44 1.26 -12.56 1.77
C GLY A 44 0.24 -13.22 2.70
N ASN A 45 0.65 -13.52 3.93
CA ASN A 45 -0.30 -13.94 4.96
C ASN A 45 -1.22 -12.77 5.34
N VAL A 46 -2.40 -13.09 5.86
CA VAL A 46 -3.43 -12.10 6.20
C VAL A 46 -2.93 -11.10 7.25
N ASP A 47 -2.21 -11.58 8.27
CA ASP A 47 -1.66 -10.72 9.34
C ASP A 47 -0.75 -9.62 8.80
N SER A 48 0.17 -9.96 7.89
CA SER A 48 1.09 -8.98 7.30
C SER A 48 0.35 -7.97 6.44
N LEU A 49 -0.67 -8.42 5.69
CA LEU A 49 -1.48 -7.54 4.86
C LEU A 49 -2.30 -6.57 5.72
N MET A 50 -2.87 -7.05 6.83
CA MET A 50 -3.62 -6.22 7.79
C MET A 50 -2.73 -5.16 8.44
N LYS A 51 -1.52 -5.55 8.88
CA LYS A 51 -0.53 -4.61 9.43
C LYS A 51 -0.15 -3.52 8.44
N LEU A 52 0.11 -3.90 7.19
CA LEU A 52 0.44 -2.94 6.13
C LEU A 52 -0.69 -1.95 5.88
N ILE A 53 -1.94 -2.44 5.75
CA ILE A 53 -3.12 -1.59 5.52
C ILE A 53 -3.32 -0.62 6.69
N ALA A 54 -3.24 -1.13 7.93
CA ALA A 54 -3.40 -0.31 9.12
C ALA A 54 -2.34 0.81 9.19
N ALA A 55 -1.09 0.49 8.86
CA ALA A 55 0.00 1.45 8.84
C ALA A 55 -0.19 2.54 7.78
N LEU A 56 -0.60 2.17 6.57
CA LEU A 56 -0.91 3.13 5.50
C LEU A 56 -2.08 4.05 5.89
N ASN A 57 -3.16 3.49 6.43
CA ASN A 57 -4.30 4.28 6.92
C ASN A 57 -3.88 5.25 8.03
N THR A 58 -3.06 4.80 8.98
CA THR A 58 -2.55 5.63 10.08
C THR A 58 -1.63 6.75 9.56
N ALA A 59 -0.88 6.48 8.48
CA ALA A 59 -0.04 7.46 7.81
C ALA A 59 -0.82 8.43 6.90
N GLY A 60 -2.14 8.29 6.78
CA GLY A 60 -3.00 9.18 5.99
C GLY A 60 -3.21 8.73 4.53
N ILE A 61 -2.89 7.47 4.20
CA ILE A 61 -3.20 6.89 2.89
C ILE A 61 -4.46 6.05 2.99
N GLU A 62 -5.46 6.38 2.17
CA GLU A 62 -6.64 5.54 1.95
C GLU A 62 -6.47 4.71 0.66
N LEU A 63 -6.56 3.38 0.79
CA LEU A 63 -6.50 2.48 -0.35
C LEU A 63 -7.89 2.22 -0.93
N ILE A 64 -8.10 2.65 -2.18
CA ILE A 64 -9.37 2.48 -2.88
C ILE A 64 -9.36 1.17 -3.66
N GLY A 65 -10.36 0.32 -3.40
CA GLY A 65 -10.56 -0.94 -4.12
C GLY A 65 -11.05 -0.74 -5.55
N GLU A 66 -10.95 -1.79 -6.36
CA GLU A 66 -11.50 -1.78 -7.72
C GLU A 66 -13.01 -1.49 -7.70
N GLY A 67 -13.46 -0.58 -8.58
CA GLY A 67 -14.87 -0.19 -8.68
C GLY A 67 -15.39 0.68 -7.54
N VAL A 68 -14.58 0.94 -6.50
CA VAL A 68 -14.97 1.78 -5.37
C VAL A 68 -14.87 3.26 -5.77
N ALA A 69 -15.90 4.03 -5.45
CA ALA A 69 -15.90 5.48 -5.65
C ALA A 69 -15.08 6.18 -4.56
N SER A 70 -14.29 7.20 -4.95
CA SER A 70 -13.64 8.10 -4.00
C SER A 70 -14.64 9.21 -3.64
N SER A 71 -15.40 9.03 -2.57
CA SER A 71 -16.46 9.96 -2.16
C SER A 71 -15.93 11.24 -1.51
N GLU A 72 -14.95 11.12 -0.62
CA GLU A 72 -14.30 12.25 0.07
C GLU A 72 -13.36 13.04 -0.86
N GLY A 73 -12.85 12.38 -1.93
CA GLY A 73 -11.96 12.99 -2.91
C GLY A 73 -10.54 13.21 -2.38
N GLY A 74 -9.84 14.20 -2.97
CA GLY A 74 -8.43 14.49 -2.68
C GLY A 74 -7.51 14.32 -3.89
N ARG A 75 -6.25 14.77 -3.75
CA ARG A 75 -5.24 14.59 -4.79
C ARG A 75 -4.73 13.15 -4.74
N GLY A 76 -4.75 12.44 -5.86
CA GLY A 76 -4.30 11.06 -5.93
C GLY A 76 -4.07 10.59 -7.36
N VAL A 77 -3.64 9.34 -7.49
CA VAL A 77 -3.39 8.67 -8.78
C VAL A 77 -4.25 7.41 -8.87
N ARG A 78 -4.85 7.17 -10.04
CA ARG A 78 -5.59 5.93 -10.35
C ARG A 78 -5.27 5.46 -11.76
N LEU A 79 -5.30 4.15 -11.96
CA LEU A 79 -5.26 3.58 -13.31
C LEU A 79 -6.57 3.89 -14.04
N LYS A 80 -6.47 4.09 -15.35
CA LYS A 80 -7.64 4.17 -16.23
C LYS A 80 -8.18 2.75 -16.46
N LYS A 81 -9.50 2.65 -16.65
CA LYS A 81 -10.11 1.45 -17.23
C LYS A 81 -9.76 1.32 -18.71
#